data_AF-A0A6H9UZX9-F1
#
_entry.id   AF-A0A6H9UZX9-F1
#
_cell.length_a   1.000
_cell.length_b   1.000
_cell.length_c   1.000
_cell.angle_alpha   90.00
_cell.angle_beta   90.00
_cell.angle_gamma   90.00
#
_symmetry.space_group_name_H-M   'P 1'
#
loop_
_entity.id
_entity.type
_entity.pdbx_description
1 polymer ?
#
loop_
_entity_poly.entity_id
_entity_poly.type
_entity_poly.pdbx_seq_one_letter_code
_entity_poly.pdbx_strand_id
1 'polypeptide(L)'
;MTSHISNVYRLRWQRDAHRALGEFLKVADLPALAWRIATSGALVGDVDSLTLTAGEQRAAFDAWVRRLDAMVWPERTDVDGTVHLHAKFAWARNDEVRGAIRAAIAPPIDEVTP
;
A
#
# COMPACT_ATOMS: atom_id res chain seq x y z
N MET A 1 -13.21 28.13 1.92
CA MET A 1 -12.03 28.60 1.17
C MET A 1 -11.22 27.40 0.71
N THR A 2 -11.38 27.00 -0.55
CA THR A 2 -10.65 25.85 -1.12
C THR A 2 -9.25 26.32 -1.50
N SER A 3 -8.23 25.92 -0.73
CA SER A 3 -6.84 26.26 -1.04
C SER A 3 -6.46 25.64 -2.38
N HIS A 4 -6.19 26.46 -3.39
CA HIS A 4 -5.73 25.98 -4.69
C HIS A 4 -4.26 25.60 -4.58
N ILE A 5 -3.99 24.32 -4.28
CA ILE A 5 -2.63 23.79 -4.23
C ILE A 5 -2.02 23.92 -5.64
N SER A 6 -0.98 24.73 -5.76
CA SER A 6 -0.33 24.96 -7.05
C SER A 6 0.35 23.70 -7.59
N ASN A 7 0.52 23.61 -8.90
CA ASN A 7 1.24 22.50 -9.54
C ASN A 7 2.69 22.39 -9.03
N VAL A 8 3.32 23.49 -8.63
CA VAL A 8 4.66 23.48 -8.03
C VAL A 8 4.68 22.63 -6.75
N TYR A 9 3.68 22.77 -5.89
CA TYR A 9 3.55 21.95 -4.68
C TYR A 9 3.30 20.48 -5.01
N ARG A 10 2.42 20.19 -5.97
CA ARG A 10 2.15 18.79 -6.40
C ARG A 10 3.41 18.10 -6.91
N LEU A 11 4.16 18.78 -7.77
CA LEU A 11 5.44 18.26 -8.29
C LEU A 11 6.48 18.09 -7.18
N ARG A 12 6.49 18.94 -6.14
CA ARG A 12 7.35 18.76 -4.97
C ARG A 12 7.00 17.47 -4.22
N TRP A 13 5.73 17.28 -3.88
CA TRP A 13 5.29 16.08 -3.17
C TRP A 13 5.51 14.79 -3.96
N GLN A 14 5.30 14.79 -5.27
CA GLN A 14 5.60 13.63 -6.11
C GLN A 14 7.10 13.30 -6.11
N ARG A 15 7.98 14.30 -6.16
CA ARG A 15 9.43 14.09 -6.04
C ARG A 15 9.82 13.50 -4.69
N ASP A 16 9.22 13.97 -3.60
CA ASP A 16 9.47 13.44 -2.27
C ASP A 16 8.93 12.01 -2.11
N ALA A 17 7.78 11.70 -2.70
CA ALA A 17 7.24 10.33 -2.77
C ALA A 17 8.14 9.38 -3.56
N HIS A 18 8.69 9.84 -4.70
CA HIS A 18 9.69 9.08 -5.45
C HIS A 18 10.95 8.80 -4.62
N ARG A 19 11.42 9.79 -3.85
CA ARG A 19 12.57 9.60 -2.94
C ARG A 19 12.25 8.57 -1.86
N ALA A 20 11.07 8.65 -1.23
CA ALA A 20 10.64 7.68 -0.23
C ALA A 20 10.57 6.26 -0.80
N LEU A 21 9.95 6.10 -2.00
CA LEU A 21 9.90 4.83 -2.70
C LEU A 21 11.31 4.27 -2.99
N GLY A 22 12.23 5.12 -3.44
CA GLY A 22 13.62 4.73 -3.65
C GLY A 22 14.32 4.20 -2.39
N GLU A 23 13.98 4.71 -1.21
CA GLU A 23 14.48 4.15 0.06
C GLU A 23 13.81 2.82 0.43
N PHE A 24 12.51 2.69 0.17
CA PHE A 24 11.76 1.47 0.45
C PHE A 24 12.28 0.29 -0.37
N LEU A 25 12.60 0.52 -1.65
CA LEU A 25 13.11 -0.50 -2.57
C LEU A 25 14.56 -0.95 -2.30
N LYS A 26 15.29 -0.29 -1.39
CA LYS A 26 16.64 -0.74 -0.97
C LYS A 26 16.59 -1.88 0.04
N VAL A 27 15.44 -2.16 0.65
CA VAL A 27 15.30 -3.19 1.68
C VAL A 27 15.10 -4.54 0.99
N ALA A 28 16.15 -5.36 0.97
CA ALA A 28 16.18 -6.62 0.21
C ALA A 28 15.19 -7.69 0.72
N ASP A 29 14.84 -7.65 2.02
CA ASP A 29 14.05 -8.71 2.66
C ASP A 29 12.53 -8.44 2.65
N LEU A 30 12.07 -7.41 1.94
CA LEU A 30 10.64 -7.11 1.84
C LEU A 30 10.03 -7.65 0.55
N PRO A 31 8.81 -8.22 0.61
CA PRO A 31 8.10 -8.63 -0.60
C PRO A 31 7.89 -7.46 -1.56
N ALA A 32 8.03 -7.70 -2.86
CA ALA A 32 7.75 -6.68 -3.86
C ALA A 32 6.25 -6.30 -3.85
N LEU A 33 5.97 -5.00 -4.05
CA LEU A 33 4.60 -4.48 -4.21
C LEU A 33 4.49 -3.73 -5.54
N ALA A 34 3.26 -3.63 -6.05
CA ALA A 34 2.94 -2.69 -7.13
C ALA A 34 2.77 -1.28 -6.54
N TRP A 35 3.68 -0.37 -6.86
CA TRP A 35 3.67 0.99 -6.33
C TRP A 35 3.02 2.00 -7.28
N ARG A 36 2.24 2.93 -6.73
CA ARG A 36 1.68 4.10 -7.43
C ARG A 36 1.89 5.37 -6.62
N ILE A 37 2.25 6.46 -7.30
CA ILE A 37 2.31 7.81 -6.71
C ILE A 37 1.12 8.61 -7.25
N ALA A 38 0.23 9.04 -6.36
CA ALA A 38 -0.91 9.90 -6.70
C ALA A 38 -0.47 11.34 -7.00
N THR A 39 -1.34 12.14 -7.61
CA THR A 39 -1.09 13.58 -7.86
C THR A 39 -0.96 14.41 -6.59
N SER A 40 -1.49 13.92 -5.48
CA SER A 40 -1.26 14.47 -4.13
C SER A 40 0.12 14.15 -3.56
N GLY A 41 0.92 13.32 -4.24
CA GLY A 41 2.16 12.75 -3.72
C GLY A 41 1.94 11.55 -2.78
N ALA A 42 0.68 11.09 -2.59
CA ALA A 42 0.45 9.91 -1.78
C ALA A 42 1.04 8.66 -2.45
N LEU A 43 1.78 7.86 -1.69
CA LEU A 43 2.42 6.62 -2.16
C LEU A 43 1.57 5.41 -1.78
N VAL A 44 1.11 4.63 -2.74
CA VAL A 44 0.27 3.45 -2.53
C VAL A 44 1.01 2.22 -3.00
N GLY A 45 1.14 1.23 -2.12
CA GLY A 45 1.65 -0.10 -2.44
C GLY A 45 0.52 -1.12 -2.40
N ASP A 46 0.24 -1.75 -3.54
CA ASP A 46 -0.72 -2.84 -3.66
C ASP A 46 0.05 -4.17 -3.61
N VAL A 47 -0.35 -5.06 -2.70
CA VAL A 47 0.17 -6.44 -2.60
C VAL A 47 -0.24 -7.21 -3.83
N ASP A 48 0.70 -7.96 -4.40
CA ASP A 48 0.47 -8.75 -5.60
C ASP A 48 -0.54 -9.88 -5.33
N SER A 49 -1.67 -9.84 -6.03
CA SER A 49 -2.71 -10.86 -5.96
C SER A 49 -2.60 -11.91 -7.06
N LEU A 50 -1.73 -11.71 -8.05
CA LEU A 50 -1.57 -12.61 -9.19
C LEU A 50 -0.57 -13.74 -8.91
N THR A 51 0.43 -13.48 -8.07
CA THR A 51 1.51 -14.44 -7.80
C THR A 51 1.51 -15.00 -6.38
N LEU A 52 0.74 -14.42 -5.46
CA LEU A 52 0.71 -14.81 -4.04
C LEU A 52 -0.62 -15.47 -3.65
N THR A 53 -0.52 -16.54 -2.86
CA THR A 53 -1.66 -17.11 -2.14
C THR A 53 -2.23 -16.14 -1.12
N ALA A 54 -3.46 -16.39 -0.63
CA ALA A 54 -4.09 -15.55 0.40
C ALA A 54 -3.23 -15.39 1.67
N GLY A 55 -2.56 -16.46 2.11
CA GLY A 55 -1.65 -16.43 3.26
C GLY A 55 -0.41 -15.57 2.99
N GLU A 56 0.19 -15.70 1.82
CA GLU A 56 1.36 -14.91 1.41
C GLU A 56 1.02 -13.44 1.22
N GLN A 57 -0.17 -13.12 0.70
CA GLN A 57 -0.64 -11.72 0.58
C GLN A 57 -0.74 -11.06 1.96
N ARG A 58 -1.32 -11.76 2.95
CA ARG A 58 -1.41 -11.25 4.32
C ARG A 58 -0.02 -11.10 4.95
N ALA A 59 0.86 -12.08 4.77
CA ALA A 59 2.23 -12.00 5.26
C ALA A 59 3.01 -10.83 4.64
N ALA A 60 2.83 -10.59 3.34
CA ALA A 60 3.45 -9.45 2.64
C ALA A 60 2.91 -8.12 3.14
N PHE A 61 1.58 -8.01 3.33
CA PHE A 61 0.96 -6.85 3.94
C PHE A 61 1.54 -6.57 5.34
N ASP A 62 1.58 -7.58 6.20
CA ASP A 62 2.08 -7.46 7.58
C ASP A 62 3.57 -7.07 7.65
N ALA A 63 4.39 -7.59 6.73
CA ALA A 63 5.80 -7.23 6.63
C ALA A 63 5.99 -5.73 6.35
N TRP A 64 5.21 -5.19 5.41
CA TRP A 64 5.24 -3.76 5.08
C TRP A 64 4.63 -2.89 6.17
N VAL A 65 3.54 -3.33 6.81
CA VAL A 65 2.93 -2.64 7.96
C VAL A 65 3.96 -2.46 9.07
N ARG A 66 4.65 -3.54 9.44
CA ARG A 66 5.69 -3.49 10.48
C ARG A 66 6.86 -2.60 10.07
N ARG A 67 7.32 -2.70 8.83
CA ARG A 67 8.46 -1.91 8.34
C ARG A 67 8.21 -0.41 8.38
N LEU A 68 6.99 0.00 8.05
CA LEU A 68 6.60 1.39 7.89
C LEU A 68 5.94 1.99 9.13
N ASP A 69 5.83 1.21 10.21
CA ASP A 69 5.07 1.57 11.42
C ASP A 69 3.66 2.06 11.05
N ALA A 70 3.00 1.31 10.15
CA ALA A 70 1.75 1.72 9.55
C ALA A 70 0.56 1.45 10.48
N MET A 71 -0.38 2.39 10.52
CA MET A 71 -1.64 2.23 11.23
C MET A 71 -2.62 1.40 10.40
N VAL A 72 -2.89 0.17 10.88
CA VAL A 72 -3.85 -0.76 10.27
C VAL A 72 -5.29 -0.28 10.51
N TRP A 73 -6.10 -0.31 9.47
CA TRP A 73 -7.53 -0.04 9.55
C TRP A 73 -8.30 -1.36 9.70
N PRO A 74 -9.53 -1.34 10.24
CA PRO A 74 -10.36 -2.53 10.28
C PRO A 74 -10.49 -3.18 8.90
N GLU A 75 -10.37 -4.51 8.86
CA GLU A 75 -10.57 -5.27 7.64
C GLU A 75 -12.00 -5.05 7.13
N ARG A 76 -12.15 -4.98 5.81
CA ARG A 76 -13.47 -4.91 5.17
C ARG A 76 -13.66 -6.15 4.31
N THR A 77 -14.74 -6.88 4.56
CA THR A 77 -15.15 -8.00 3.71
C THR A 77 -16.29 -7.54 2.81
N ASP A 78 -16.11 -7.70 1.50
CA ASP A 78 -17.16 -7.42 0.51
C ASP A 78 -18.15 -8.62 0.44
N VAL A 79 -19.28 -8.44 -0.25
CA VAL A 79 -20.37 -9.45 -0.33
C VAL A 79 -19.91 -10.75 -0.98
N ASP A 80 -18.92 -10.68 -1.87
CA ASP A 80 -18.33 -11.84 -2.56
C ASP A 80 -17.30 -12.60 -1.71
N GLY A 81 -17.07 -12.19 -0.46
CA GLY A 81 -16.09 -12.79 0.44
C GLY A 81 -14.67 -12.24 0.29
N THR A 82 -14.42 -11.27 -0.60
CA THR A 82 -13.10 -10.64 -0.73
C THR A 82 -12.78 -9.83 0.52
N VAL A 83 -11.60 -10.09 1.12
CA VAL A 83 -11.09 -9.36 2.29
C VAL A 83 -10.14 -8.26 1.84
N HIS A 84 -10.46 -7.02 2.20
CA HIS A 84 -9.65 -5.85 1.94
C HIS A 84 -8.85 -5.46 3.19
N LEU A 85 -7.53 -5.48 3.04
CA LEU A 85 -6.59 -4.99 4.04
C LEU A 85 -6.12 -3.60 3.65
N HIS A 86 -6.04 -2.71 4.64
CA HIS A 86 -5.60 -1.33 4.42
C HIS A 86 -4.83 -0.80 5.63
N ALA A 87 -3.63 -0.28 5.41
CA ALA A 87 -2.85 0.39 6.44
C ALA A 87 -2.33 1.72 5.92
N LYS A 88 -2.33 2.77 6.75
CA LYS A 88 -1.82 4.10 6.41
C LYS A 88 -0.46 4.32 7.07
N PHE A 89 0.47 4.94 6.37
CA PHE A 89 1.76 5.33 6.92
C PHE A 89 2.08 6.78 6.60
N ALA A 90 3.00 7.35 7.39
CA ALA A 90 3.72 8.58 7.09
C ALA A 90 5.22 8.25 7.03
N TRP A 91 5.94 8.86 6.10
CA TRP A 91 7.37 8.59 5.97
C TRP A 91 8.16 9.29 7.08
N ALA A 92 8.94 8.54 7.85
CA ALA A 92 9.64 9.06 9.03
C ALA A 92 10.60 10.24 8.75
N ARG A 93 11.11 10.39 7.52
CA ARG A 93 11.99 11.51 7.14
C ARG A 93 11.23 12.76 6.69
N ASN A 94 9.97 12.62 6.30
CA ASN A 94 9.08 13.72 5.92
C ASN A 94 7.63 13.23 6.01
N ASP A 95 6.93 13.64 7.06
CA ASP A 95 5.55 13.24 7.37
C ASP A 95 4.50 13.85 6.41
N GLU A 96 4.90 14.78 5.54
CA GLU A 96 4.10 15.19 4.38
C GLU A 96 3.97 14.06 3.36
N VAL A 97 4.94 13.14 3.27
CA VAL A 97 4.84 11.95 2.43
C VAL A 97 4.02 10.90 3.17
N ARG A 98 2.78 10.75 2.75
CA ARG A 98 1.83 9.80 3.32
C ARG A 98 1.47 8.75 2.30
N GLY A 99 0.99 7.61 2.77
CA GLY A 99 0.68 6.51 1.88
C GLY A 99 -0.21 5.46 2.49
N ALA A 100 -0.43 4.42 1.70
CA ALA A 100 -1.13 3.24 2.16
C ALA A 100 -0.53 1.97 1.57
N ILE A 101 -0.58 0.89 2.36
CA ILE A 101 -0.39 -0.47 1.89
C ILE A 101 -1.77 -1.12 1.80
N ARG A 102 -2.01 -1.89 0.74
CA ARG A 102 -3.31 -2.47 0.44
C ARG A 102 -3.16 -3.91 -0.03
N ALA A 103 -4.13 -4.74 0.32
CA ALA A 103 -4.31 -6.08 -0.22
C ALA A 103 -5.81 -6.31 -0.44
N ALA A 104 -6.15 -7.02 -1.52
CA ALA A 104 -7.49 -7.54 -1.77
C ALA A 104 -7.38 -9.05 -1.94
N ILE A 105 -7.78 -9.78 -0.91
CA ILE A 105 -7.59 -11.21 -0.79
C ILE A 105 -8.91 -11.88 -1.18
N ALA A 106 -8.92 -12.55 -2.33
CA ALA A 106 -10.08 -13.32 -2.77
C ALA A 106 -10.37 -14.46 -1.78
N PRO A 107 -11.65 -14.86 -1.62
CA PRO A 107 -11.98 -16.06 -0.86
C PRO A 107 -11.31 -17.29 -1.50
N PRO A 108 -11.06 -18.36 -0.73
CA PRO A 108 -10.64 -19.64 -1.30
C PRO A 108 -11.63 -20.05 -2.39
N ILE A 109 -11.13 -20.45 -3.56
CA ILE A 109 -11.97 -21.11 -4.54
C ILE A 109 -12.23 -22.50 -3.97
N ASP A 110 -13.47 -22.79 -3.58
CA ASP A 110 -13.86 -24.15 -3.26
C ASP A 110 -13.56 -25.01 -4.49
N GLU A 111 -12.62 -25.95 -4.37
CA GLU A 111 -12.45 -26.99 -5.38
C GLU A 111 -13.78 -27.73 -5.45
N VAL A 112 -14.55 -27.45 -6.51
CA VAL A 112 -15.69 -28.29 -6.88
C VAL A 112 -15.11 -29.64 -7.27
N THR A 113 -15.01 -30.54 -6.29
CA THR A 113 -14.70 -31.94 -6.54
C THR A 113 -15.76 -32.48 -7.51
N PRO A 114 -15.36 -32.97 -8.71
CA PRO A 114 -16.29 -33.55 -9.66
C PRO A 114 -16.93 -34.85 -9.16
#